data_AF-A0A938VNP9-F1
#
_entry.id   AF-A0A938VNP9-F1
#
_cell.length_a   1.000
_cell.length_b   1.000
_cell.length_c   1.000
_cell.angle_alpha   90.00
_cell.angle_beta   90.00
_cell.angle_gamma   90.00
#
_symmetry.space_group_name_H-M   'P 1'
#
loop_
_entity.id
_entity.type
_entity.pdbx_description
1 polymer ?
#
loop_
_entity_poly.entity_id
_entity_poly.type
_entity_poly.pdbx_seq_one_letter_code
_entity_poly.pdbx_strand_id
1 'polypeptide(L)'
;EFAYLASAASAWVINTVTFEEYLAGIAEQSGDIPWEALRASVVAYRTYGYAVRAIRRARALAFDAAASTHNTPTFYTRHQVYHGYAFERGSPRVAEAAAATRGMVMTYGGEPIQSVYFSRAHGRTRSWHEEWGGPPKPWAMGVPDPYSVGRTLLGHGIGMPLQSCIAMGRAGANAELILRSYYSDVLFEFVY
;
A
#
# COMPACT_ATOMS: atom_id res chain seq x y z
N GLU A 1 5.30 -22.77 -2.03
CA GLU A 1 5.76 -23.88 -1.16
C GLU A 1 4.74 -24.15 -0.06
N PHE A 2 4.72 -25.38 0.47
CA PHE A 2 3.98 -25.70 1.70
C PHE A 2 4.94 -25.56 2.88
N ALA A 3 4.55 -24.80 3.90
CA ALA A 3 5.34 -24.59 5.10
C ALA A 3 4.53 -25.02 6.34
N TYR A 4 5.10 -25.88 7.16
CA TYR A 4 4.50 -26.19 8.46
C TYR A 4 5.01 -25.18 9.50
N LEU A 5 4.08 -24.44 10.13
CA LEU A 5 4.39 -23.49 11.19
C LEU A 5 4.13 -24.14 12.54
N ALA A 6 5.20 -24.62 13.19
CA ALA A 6 5.13 -25.27 14.49
C ALA A 6 4.48 -24.39 15.57
N SER A 7 4.75 -23.08 15.56
CA SER A 7 4.16 -22.10 16.48
C SER A 7 2.64 -21.97 16.38
N ALA A 8 2.07 -22.32 15.22
CA ALA A 8 0.63 -22.26 14.97
C ALA A 8 0.01 -23.66 14.77
N ALA A 9 0.80 -24.73 14.99
CA ALA A 9 0.43 -26.12 14.74
C ALA A 9 -0.35 -26.35 13.42
N SER A 10 0.01 -25.61 12.35
CA SER A 10 -0.76 -25.56 11.11
C SER A 10 0.13 -25.55 9.87
N ALA A 11 -0.40 -26.06 8.76
CA ALA A 11 0.24 -26.03 7.44
C ALA A 11 -0.23 -24.79 6.65
N TRP A 12 0.72 -24.13 6.00
CA TRP A 12 0.52 -22.90 5.26
C TRP A 12 0.97 -23.09 3.82
N VAL A 13 0.29 -22.42 2.90
CA VAL A 13 0.74 -22.29 1.50
C VAL A 13 1.38 -20.92 1.36
N ILE A 14 2.68 -20.89 1.11
CA ILE A 14 3.44 -19.66 0.89
C ILE A 14 3.69 -19.54 -0.61
N ASN A 15 3.19 -18.45 -1.20
CA ASN A 15 3.46 -18.12 -2.59
C ASN A 15 4.75 -17.30 -2.69
N THR A 16 5.79 -17.85 -3.31
CA THR A 16 7.07 -17.18 -3.49
C THR A 16 7.10 -16.52 -4.86
N VAL A 17 7.22 -15.19 -4.87
CA VAL A 17 7.22 -14.35 -6.07
C VAL A 17 8.27 -13.26 -5.92
N THR A 18 8.73 -12.71 -7.04
CA THR A 18 9.49 -11.46 -7.01
C THR A 18 8.62 -10.32 -6.49
N PHE A 19 9.25 -9.24 -6.05
CA PHE A 19 8.51 -8.08 -5.54
C PHE A 19 7.63 -7.44 -6.63
N GLU A 20 8.08 -7.44 -7.88
CA GLU A 20 7.32 -6.86 -9.00
C GLU A 20 6.13 -7.74 -9.41
N GLU A 21 6.28 -9.08 -9.40
CA GLU A 21 5.16 -10.01 -9.59
C GLU A 21 4.15 -9.92 -8.44
N TYR A 22 4.62 -9.70 -7.20
CA TYR A 22 3.73 -9.44 -6.06
C TYR A 22 2.85 -8.21 -6.32
N LEU A 23 3.45 -7.09 -6.75
CA LEU A 23 2.73 -5.86 -7.06
C LEU A 23 1.75 -6.01 -8.23
N ALA A 24 2.14 -6.76 -9.28
CA ALA A 24 1.27 -7.03 -10.42
C ALA A 24 -0.02 -7.78 -10.02
N GLY A 25 0.03 -8.58 -8.94
CA GLY A 25 -1.11 -9.30 -8.38
C GLY A 25 -1.88 -8.57 -7.26
N ILE A 26 -1.51 -7.33 -6.90
CA ILE A 26 -2.24 -6.53 -5.90
C ILE A 26 -3.56 -6.01 -6.48
N ALA A 27 -4.64 -6.18 -5.73
CA ALA A 27 -6.01 -5.89 -6.15
C ALA A 27 -6.70 -4.85 -5.24
N GLU A 28 -5.96 -3.84 -4.81
CA GLU A 28 -6.46 -2.74 -3.95
C GLU A 28 -7.28 -1.70 -4.73
N GLN A 29 -7.01 -1.57 -6.03
CA GLN A 29 -7.77 -0.75 -6.98
C GLN A 29 -7.88 -1.47 -8.33
N SER A 30 -8.89 -1.09 -9.13
CA SER A 30 -8.96 -1.51 -10.53
C SER A 30 -7.86 -0.83 -11.35
N GLY A 31 -7.42 -1.49 -12.43
CA GLY A 31 -6.50 -0.88 -13.40
C GLY A 31 -7.11 0.27 -14.21
N ASP A 32 -8.44 0.44 -14.19
CA ASP A 32 -9.16 1.46 -14.95
C ASP A 32 -9.29 2.79 -14.19
N ILE A 33 -8.14 3.40 -13.89
CA ILE A 33 -8.01 4.71 -13.24
C ILE A 33 -7.00 5.59 -14.00
N PRO A 34 -6.89 6.90 -13.72
CA PRO A 34 -5.87 7.73 -14.34
C PRO A 34 -4.48 7.15 -14.14
N TRP A 35 -3.64 7.22 -15.17
CA TRP A 35 -2.32 6.57 -15.18
C TRP A 35 -1.43 7.01 -14.01
N GLU A 36 -1.37 8.32 -13.75
CA GLU A 36 -0.57 8.87 -12.65
C GLU A 36 -1.10 8.48 -11.27
N ALA A 37 -2.42 8.32 -11.13
CA ALA A 37 -3.02 7.77 -9.90
C ALA A 37 -2.63 6.30 -9.70
N LEU A 38 -2.63 5.51 -10.78
CA LEU A 38 -2.22 4.10 -10.72
C LEU A 38 -0.74 3.96 -10.35
N ARG A 39 0.13 4.78 -10.96
CA ARG A 39 1.55 4.86 -10.60
C ARG A 39 1.76 5.24 -9.13
N ALA A 40 1.04 6.25 -8.64
CA ALA A 40 1.10 6.66 -7.23
C ALA A 40 0.70 5.50 -6.30
N SER A 41 -0.45 4.88 -6.56
CA SER A 41 -0.93 3.72 -5.83
C SER A 41 0.11 2.60 -5.77
N VAL A 42 0.71 2.23 -6.91
CA VAL A 42 1.72 1.18 -6.98
C VAL A 42 3.00 1.52 -6.19
N VAL A 43 3.48 2.77 -6.21
CA VAL A 43 4.63 3.18 -5.38
C VAL A 43 4.29 3.10 -3.89
N ALA A 44 3.07 3.49 -3.50
CA ALA A 44 2.61 3.33 -2.12
C ALA A 44 2.49 1.85 -1.71
N TYR A 45 2.02 1.00 -2.62
CA TYR A 45 1.95 -0.45 -2.38
C TYR A 45 3.34 -1.05 -2.22
N ARG A 46 4.29 -0.66 -3.08
CA ARG A 46 5.68 -1.14 -3.03
C ARG A 46 6.34 -0.77 -1.71
N THR A 47 6.23 0.51 -1.36
CA THR A 47 6.80 1.06 -0.13
C THR A 47 6.22 0.35 1.10
N TYR A 48 4.90 0.17 1.16
CA TYR A 48 4.24 -0.53 2.26
C TYR A 48 4.68 -1.99 2.35
N GLY A 49 4.75 -2.70 1.22
CA GLY A 49 5.20 -4.09 1.17
C GLY A 49 6.65 -4.25 1.67
N TYR A 50 7.55 -3.33 1.33
CA TYR A 50 8.91 -3.33 1.89
C TYR A 50 8.94 -3.09 3.40
N ALA A 51 8.16 -2.13 3.89
CA ALA A 51 8.06 -1.85 5.32
C ALA A 51 7.50 -3.05 6.11
N VAL A 52 6.44 -3.70 5.59
CA VAL A 52 5.87 -4.92 6.18
C VAL A 52 6.91 -6.04 6.18
N ARG A 53 7.58 -6.28 5.05
CA ARG A 53 8.64 -7.29 4.92
C ARG A 53 9.74 -7.08 5.96
N ALA A 54 10.23 -5.86 6.14
CA ALA A 54 11.24 -5.53 7.14
C ALA A 54 10.77 -5.87 8.57
N ILE A 55 9.56 -5.45 8.94
CA ILE A 55 8.97 -5.71 10.26
C ILE A 55 8.81 -7.22 10.52
N ARG A 56 8.35 -7.97 9.51
CA ARG A 56 8.10 -9.41 9.65
C ARG A 56 9.39 -10.22 9.73
N ARG A 57 10.41 -9.84 8.96
CA ARG A 57 11.74 -10.45 9.04
C ARG A 57 12.43 -10.18 10.36
N ALA A 58 12.32 -8.96 10.90
CA ALA A 58 12.84 -8.62 12.23
C ALA A 58 12.19 -9.48 13.35
N ARG A 59 10.99 -10.01 13.11
CA ARG A 59 10.27 -10.93 14.01
C ARG A 59 10.45 -12.42 13.65
N ALA A 60 11.34 -12.74 12.71
CA ALA A 60 11.59 -14.08 12.21
C ALA A 60 10.31 -14.83 11.76
N LEU A 61 9.35 -14.11 11.16
CA LEU A 61 8.12 -14.71 10.65
C LEU A 61 8.39 -15.40 9.30
N ALA A 62 7.68 -16.51 9.04
CA ALA A 62 7.96 -17.37 7.89
C ALA A 62 7.62 -16.78 6.50
N PHE A 63 6.98 -15.62 6.43
CA PHE A 63 6.61 -14.99 5.16
C PHE A 63 6.64 -13.47 5.26
N ASP A 64 6.92 -12.82 4.12
CA ASP A 64 7.18 -11.39 4.01
C ASP A 64 5.90 -10.53 4.02
N ALA A 65 4.75 -11.05 3.59
CA ALA A 65 3.45 -10.39 3.68
C ALA A 65 2.31 -11.43 3.64
N ALA A 66 1.21 -11.15 4.34
CA ALA A 66 -0.02 -11.95 4.23
C ALA A 66 -0.93 -11.36 3.15
N ALA A 67 -1.26 -12.18 2.16
CA ALA A 67 -2.28 -11.90 1.16
C ALA A 67 -3.66 -11.88 1.82
N SER A 68 -4.36 -10.76 1.68
CA SER A 68 -5.74 -10.64 2.13
C SER A 68 -6.68 -10.97 0.98
N THR A 69 -7.61 -11.89 1.23
CA THR A 69 -8.81 -12.06 0.40
C THR A 69 -10.01 -11.59 1.20
N HIS A 70 -11.16 -11.37 0.55
CA HIS A 70 -12.40 -11.01 1.23
C HIS A 70 -12.76 -12.00 2.37
N ASN A 71 -12.32 -13.27 2.25
CA ASN A 71 -12.61 -14.36 3.18
C ASN A 71 -11.48 -14.65 4.20
N THR A 72 -10.38 -13.89 4.23
CA THR A 72 -9.26 -14.17 5.16
C THR A 72 -9.62 -13.76 6.59
N PRO A 73 -9.70 -14.67 7.58
CA PRO A 73 -10.00 -14.29 8.96
C PRO A 73 -9.04 -13.20 9.46
N THR A 74 -9.56 -12.17 10.12
CA THR A 74 -8.81 -11.00 10.61
C THR A 74 -7.71 -11.34 11.63
N PHE A 75 -7.71 -12.56 12.17
CA PHE A 75 -6.69 -13.08 13.07
C PHE A 75 -5.28 -13.16 12.45
N TYR A 76 -5.18 -13.26 11.11
CA TYR A 76 -3.90 -13.26 10.40
C TYR A 76 -3.74 -11.92 9.68
N THR A 77 -3.08 -10.97 10.35
CA THR A 77 -2.79 -9.58 9.94
C THR A 77 -2.92 -9.34 8.44
N ARG A 78 -4.07 -8.79 8.02
CA ARG A 78 -4.34 -8.42 6.63
C ARG A 78 -3.40 -7.27 6.24
N HIS A 79 -2.48 -7.49 5.29
CA HIS A 79 -1.53 -6.45 4.84
C HIS A 79 -2.03 -5.76 3.57
N GLN A 80 -2.11 -6.50 2.47
CA GLN A 80 -2.61 -5.98 1.19
C GLN A 80 -3.53 -7.00 0.53
N VAL A 81 -4.51 -6.52 -0.25
CA VAL A 81 -5.37 -7.38 -1.05
C VAL A 81 -4.57 -7.91 -2.23
N TYR A 82 -4.36 -9.22 -2.27
CA TYR A 82 -3.58 -9.89 -3.30
C TYR A 82 -4.39 -11.03 -3.91
N HIS A 83 -4.57 -10.96 -5.22
CA HIS A 83 -5.32 -11.96 -6.01
C HIS A 83 -4.43 -12.67 -7.04
N GLY A 84 -3.14 -12.31 -7.07
CA GLY A 84 -2.13 -12.99 -7.88
C GLY A 84 -2.40 -12.94 -9.37
N TYR A 85 -1.87 -13.92 -10.09
CA TYR A 85 -1.85 -13.95 -11.55
C TYR A 85 -3.24 -13.85 -12.21
N ALA A 86 -4.29 -14.37 -11.56
CA ALA A 86 -5.64 -14.27 -12.10
C ALA A 86 -6.11 -12.80 -12.20
N PHE A 87 -5.77 -11.97 -11.20
CA PHE A 87 -6.07 -10.55 -11.24
C PHE A 87 -5.16 -9.79 -12.20
N GLU A 88 -3.86 -10.12 -12.21
CA GLU A 88 -2.89 -9.53 -13.15
C GLU A 88 -3.39 -9.64 -14.60
N ARG A 89 -3.85 -10.84 -15.01
CA ARG A 89 -4.42 -11.03 -16.37
C ARG A 89 -5.66 -10.19 -16.64
N GLY A 90 -6.47 -9.93 -15.62
CA GLY A 90 -7.69 -9.11 -15.73
C GLY A 90 -7.42 -7.60 -15.62
N SER A 91 -6.25 -7.20 -15.12
CA SER A 91 -5.87 -5.80 -14.86
C SER A 91 -4.41 -5.53 -15.28
N PRO A 92 -4.06 -5.68 -16.57
CA PRO A 92 -2.69 -5.56 -17.05
C PRO A 92 -2.06 -4.19 -16.77
N ARG A 93 -2.87 -3.13 -16.69
CA ARG A 93 -2.41 -1.77 -16.36
C ARG A 93 -1.74 -1.67 -14.99
N VAL A 94 -2.10 -2.53 -14.03
CA VAL A 94 -1.45 -2.59 -12.70
C VAL A 94 -0.01 -3.10 -12.85
N ALA A 95 0.18 -4.17 -13.63
CA ALA A 95 1.50 -4.70 -13.96
C ALA A 95 2.35 -3.69 -14.75
N GLU A 96 1.74 -2.98 -15.71
CA GLU A 96 2.40 -1.90 -16.45
C GLU A 96 2.84 -0.76 -15.52
N ALA A 97 2.01 -0.37 -14.55
CA ALA A 97 2.36 0.66 -13.56
C ALA A 97 3.45 0.17 -12.58
N ALA A 98 3.45 -1.11 -12.21
CA ALA A 98 4.53 -1.75 -11.48
C ALA A 98 5.85 -1.63 -12.24
N ALA A 99 5.86 -2.04 -13.52
CA ALA A 99 7.02 -1.92 -14.39
C ALA A 99 7.47 -0.47 -14.62
N ALA A 100 6.53 0.47 -14.80
CA ALA A 100 6.85 1.88 -15.02
C ALA A 100 7.41 2.60 -13.77
N THR A 101 7.21 2.02 -12.58
CA THR A 101 7.69 2.54 -11.29
C THR A 101 8.69 1.60 -10.64
N ARG A 102 9.28 0.70 -11.43
CA ARG A 102 10.12 -0.41 -10.95
C ARG A 102 11.20 0.13 -9.99
N GLY A 103 11.23 -0.41 -8.77
CA GLY A 103 12.20 -0.06 -7.73
C GLY A 103 11.90 1.22 -6.96
N MET A 104 10.98 2.07 -7.42
CA MET A 104 10.67 3.34 -6.76
C MET A 104 9.89 3.13 -5.46
N VAL A 105 10.41 3.68 -4.36
CA VAL A 105 9.80 3.69 -3.03
C VAL A 105 9.84 5.08 -2.40
N MET A 106 9.05 5.28 -1.34
CA MET A 106 9.16 6.45 -0.46
C MET A 106 9.93 6.07 0.81
N THR A 107 10.92 6.88 1.19
CA THR A 107 11.74 6.63 2.38
C THR A 107 11.73 7.83 3.33
N TYR A 108 11.99 7.52 4.61
CA TYR A 108 12.27 8.50 5.65
C TYR A 108 13.44 7.98 6.48
N GLY A 109 14.50 8.77 6.60
CA GLY A 109 15.73 8.32 7.26
C GLY A 109 16.41 7.13 6.56
N GLY A 110 16.28 7.03 5.24
CA GLY A 110 16.87 5.96 4.42
C GLY A 110 16.10 4.64 4.43
N GLU A 111 14.99 4.55 5.17
CA GLU A 111 14.18 3.34 5.28
C GLU A 111 12.81 3.52 4.61
N PRO A 112 12.27 2.50 3.90
CA PRO A 112 10.91 2.54 3.37
C PRO A 112 9.88 2.83 4.46
N ILE A 113 9.03 3.83 4.22
CA ILE A 113 8.02 4.23 5.19
C ILE A 113 6.88 3.21 5.29
N GLN A 114 6.14 3.22 6.40
CA GLN A 114 4.84 2.56 6.45
C GLN A 114 3.80 3.41 5.70
N SER A 115 3.83 3.38 4.37
CA SER A 115 2.96 4.14 3.46
C SER A 115 1.55 3.56 3.40
N VAL A 116 0.85 3.61 4.52
CA VAL A 116 -0.53 3.13 4.62
C VAL A 116 -1.47 3.95 3.73
N TYR A 117 -2.50 3.29 3.24
CA TYR A 117 -3.49 3.84 2.32
C TYR A 117 -4.85 3.23 2.65
N PHE A 118 -5.93 3.91 2.28
CA PHE A 118 -7.29 3.52 2.64
C PHE A 118 -8.30 3.96 1.58
N SER A 119 -9.55 3.52 1.69
CA SER A 119 -10.54 3.72 0.62
C SER A 119 -10.90 5.20 0.41
N ARG A 120 -11.36 5.89 1.46
CA ARG A 120 -11.93 7.24 1.31
C ARG A 120 -11.83 8.05 2.59
N ALA A 121 -11.35 9.29 2.49
CA ALA A 121 -11.34 10.27 3.58
C ALA A 121 -12.68 11.00 3.72
N HIS A 122 -12.73 11.99 4.61
CA HIS A 122 -13.94 12.78 4.89
C HIS A 122 -13.69 14.30 4.89
N GLY A 123 -12.74 14.76 4.06
CA GLY A 123 -12.28 16.15 3.99
C GLY A 123 -10.87 16.37 4.58
N ARG A 124 -10.35 15.38 5.31
CA ARG A 124 -8.95 15.31 5.77
C ARG A 124 -8.55 13.86 6.03
N THR A 125 -7.25 13.62 6.06
CA THR A 125 -6.65 12.39 6.59
C THR A 125 -6.34 12.56 8.09
N ARG A 126 -6.11 11.45 8.78
CA ARG A 126 -5.75 11.39 10.19
C ARG A 126 -4.24 11.24 10.32
N SER A 127 -3.70 11.78 11.42
CA SER A 127 -2.32 11.46 11.78
C SER A 127 -2.22 10.02 12.27
N TRP A 128 -1.04 9.42 12.16
CA TRP A 128 -0.78 8.09 12.73
C TRP A 128 -1.08 8.05 14.22
N HIS A 129 -0.67 9.08 14.96
CA HIS A 129 -0.86 9.17 16.41
C HIS A 129 -2.34 9.31 16.79
N GLU A 130 -3.12 10.12 16.05
CA GLU A 130 -4.56 10.29 16.28
C GLU A 130 -5.33 8.97 16.17
N GLU A 131 -4.98 8.15 15.17
CA GLU A 131 -5.75 6.95 14.85
C GLU A 131 -5.22 5.68 15.55
N TRP A 132 -3.90 5.47 15.57
CA TRP A 132 -3.28 4.25 16.09
C TRP A 132 -2.41 4.47 17.34
N GLY A 133 -2.28 5.71 17.81
CA GLY A 133 -1.41 6.05 18.95
C GLY A 133 0.08 5.87 18.65
N GLY A 134 0.87 5.73 19.71
CA GLY A 134 2.33 5.56 19.63
C GLY A 134 3.08 6.83 19.20
N PRO A 135 4.39 6.75 18.91
CA PRO A 135 5.16 7.91 18.46
C PRO A 135 4.61 8.49 17.14
N PRO A 136 4.58 9.83 16.97
CA PRO A 136 4.26 10.44 15.70
C PRO A 136 5.15 9.91 14.58
N LYS A 137 4.56 9.71 13.40
CA LYS A 137 5.30 9.40 12.17
C LYS A 137 5.33 10.64 11.29
N PRO A 138 6.51 11.23 11.04
CA PRO A 138 6.64 12.47 10.26
C PRO A 138 5.96 12.41 8.88
N TRP A 139 5.95 11.23 8.26
CA TRP A 139 5.31 11.00 6.97
C TRP A 139 3.79 10.73 7.01
N ALA A 140 3.15 10.81 8.19
CA ALA A 140 1.74 10.49 8.36
C ALA A 140 1.10 11.41 9.42
N MET A 141 1.12 12.72 9.16
CA MET A 141 0.71 13.75 10.12
C MET A 141 -0.76 14.18 10.01
N GLY A 142 -1.51 13.64 9.05
CA GLY A 142 -2.86 14.13 8.73
C GLY A 142 -2.80 15.41 7.90
N VAL A 143 -3.53 15.43 6.79
CA VAL A 143 -3.53 16.55 5.83
C VAL A 143 -4.95 16.85 5.36
N PRO A 144 -5.25 18.08 4.92
CA PRO A 144 -6.50 18.38 4.24
C PRO A 144 -6.69 17.49 3.00
N ASP A 145 -7.93 17.09 2.73
CA ASP A 145 -8.29 16.33 1.53
C ASP A 145 -9.54 16.95 0.86
N PRO A 146 -9.36 17.94 -0.03
CA PRO A 146 -10.48 18.67 -0.62
C PRO A 146 -11.38 17.79 -1.50
N TYR A 147 -10.89 16.64 -1.98
CA TYR A 147 -11.62 15.73 -2.85
C TYR A 147 -12.68 14.87 -2.13
N SER A 148 -12.65 14.84 -0.80
CA SER A 148 -13.56 14.01 0.02
C SER A 148 -14.40 14.80 1.03
N VAL A 149 -14.46 16.14 0.92
CA VAL A 149 -15.32 16.97 1.78
C VAL A 149 -16.77 16.49 1.71
N GLY A 150 -17.39 16.29 2.88
CA GLY A 150 -18.77 15.81 2.99
C GLY A 150 -18.97 14.32 2.67
N ARG A 151 -17.91 13.55 2.40
CA ARG A 151 -17.98 12.09 2.21
C ARG A 151 -17.82 11.37 3.56
N THR A 152 -18.34 10.14 3.64
CA THR A 152 -18.12 9.26 4.80
C THR A 152 -16.74 8.61 4.76
N LEU A 153 -16.00 8.64 5.87
CA LEU A 153 -14.73 7.91 6.03
C LEU A 153 -14.91 6.41 5.77
N LEU A 154 -14.07 5.81 4.94
CA LEU A 154 -13.98 4.37 4.72
C LEU A 154 -12.54 3.90 4.86
N GLY A 155 -12.24 3.20 5.94
CA GLY A 155 -10.90 2.75 6.32
C GLY A 155 -10.33 3.57 7.48
N HIS A 156 -9.05 3.35 7.80
CA HIS A 156 -8.40 3.90 9.00
C HIS A 156 -8.07 5.40 8.90
N GLY A 157 -8.07 6.01 7.71
CA GLY A 157 -7.91 7.46 7.59
C GLY A 157 -6.47 7.98 7.51
N ILE A 158 -5.45 7.13 7.69
CA ILE A 158 -4.03 7.55 7.69
C ILE A 158 -3.43 7.42 6.28
N GLY A 159 -2.59 8.38 5.88
CA GLY A 159 -1.87 8.32 4.61
C GLY A 159 -2.76 8.62 3.41
N MET A 160 -2.62 7.87 2.31
CA MET A 160 -3.27 8.19 1.04
C MET A 160 -4.69 7.60 0.91
N PRO A 161 -5.74 8.44 0.70
CA PRO A 161 -7.06 7.96 0.32
C PRO A 161 -7.09 7.61 -1.17
N LEU A 162 -7.40 6.35 -1.47
CA LEU A 162 -7.41 5.76 -2.81
C LEU A 162 -8.41 6.46 -3.76
N GLN A 163 -9.57 6.89 -3.27
CA GLN A 163 -10.52 7.66 -4.10
C GLN A 163 -10.03 9.08 -4.41
N SER A 164 -9.33 9.71 -3.47
CA SER A 164 -8.78 11.06 -3.65
C SER A 164 -7.55 11.04 -4.57
N CYS A 165 -6.72 9.99 -4.50
CA CYS A 165 -5.67 9.69 -5.48
C CYS A 165 -6.23 9.67 -6.92
N ILE A 166 -7.35 8.97 -7.16
CA ILE A 166 -8.03 8.95 -8.47
C ILE A 166 -8.49 10.37 -8.87
N ALA A 167 -9.08 11.12 -7.94
CA ALA A 167 -9.58 12.46 -8.22
C ALA A 167 -8.45 13.44 -8.58
N MET A 168 -7.31 13.36 -7.89
CA MET A 168 -6.10 14.11 -8.21
C MET A 168 -5.54 13.76 -9.58
N GLY A 169 -5.47 12.46 -9.92
CA GLY A 169 -5.04 12.03 -11.25
C GLY A 169 -5.96 12.54 -12.36
N ARG A 170 -7.29 12.58 -12.13
CA ARG A 170 -8.26 13.19 -13.06
C ARG A 170 -8.07 14.70 -13.20
N ALA A 171 -7.61 15.36 -12.14
CA ALA A 171 -7.27 16.78 -12.14
C ALA A 171 -5.88 17.08 -12.75
N GLY A 172 -5.16 16.07 -13.26
CA GLY A 172 -3.87 16.23 -13.92
C GLY A 172 -2.65 16.20 -13.00
N ALA A 173 -2.81 15.81 -11.72
CA ALA A 173 -1.67 15.61 -10.84
C ALA A 173 -0.84 14.40 -11.29
N ASN A 174 0.49 14.55 -11.27
CA ASN A 174 1.40 13.44 -11.49
C ASN A 174 1.54 12.58 -10.22
N ALA A 175 2.14 11.39 -10.36
CA ALA A 175 2.25 10.43 -9.27
C ALA A 175 3.00 10.98 -8.04
N GLU A 176 4.07 11.72 -8.25
CA GLU A 176 4.87 12.31 -7.17
C GLU A 176 4.07 13.35 -6.40
N LEU A 177 3.34 14.24 -7.09
CA LEU A 177 2.48 15.23 -6.45
C LEU A 177 1.38 14.57 -5.62
N ILE A 178 0.76 13.50 -6.14
CA ILE A 178 -0.24 12.74 -5.39
C ILE A 178 0.36 12.19 -4.09
N LEU A 179 1.52 11.54 -4.18
CA LEU A 179 2.18 10.92 -3.02
C LEU A 179 2.63 11.96 -1.98
N ARG A 180 3.29 13.04 -2.41
CA ARG A 180 3.73 14.13 -1.52
C ARG A 180 2.57 14.86 -0.85
N SER A 181 1.37 14.82 -1.44
CA SER A 181 0.19 15.43 -0.83
C SER A 181 -0.28 14.68 0.41
N TYR A 182 0.04 13.38 0.54
CA TYR A 182 -0.42 12.55 1.66
C TYR A 182 0.69 11.97 2.53
N TYR A 183 1.94 11.98 2.06
CA TYR A 183 3.12 11.54 2.80
C TYR A 183 4.13 12.68 2.91
N SER A 184 4.24 13.28 4.10
CA SER A 184 5.14 14.41 4.37
C SER A 184 6.59 13.96 4.55
N ASP A 185 7.56 14.84 4.30
CA ASP A 185 8.97 14.63 4.59
C ASP A 185 9.61 13.34 4.00
N VAL A 186 9.02 12.81 2.93
CA VAL A 186 9.55 11.62 2.25
C VAL A 186 10.50 11.97 1.10
N LEU A 187 11.49 11.11 0.90
CA LEU A 187 12.30 11.05 -0.31
C LEU A 187 11.81 9.94 -1.22
N PHE A 188 12.02 10.10 -2.53
CA PHE A 188 11.78 9.05 -3.50
C PHE A 188 13.12 8.43 -3.88
N GLU A 189 13.24 7.13 -3.64
CA GLU A 189 14.49 6.39 -3.83
C GLU A 189 14.22 5.11 -4.61
N PHE A 190 15.27 4.55 -5.22
CA PHE A 190 15.22 3.28 -5.92
C PHE A 190 15.96 2.21 -5.12
N VAL A 191 15.30 1.08 -4.89
CA VAL A 191 15.89 -0.04 -4.11
C VAL A 191 16.74 -1.00 -4.94
N TYR A 192 16.82 -0.78 -6.26
CA TYR A 192 17.68 -1.47 -7.22
C TYR A 192 17.75 -0.71 -8.54
#